data_AF-A0A353NJI0-F1
#
_entry.id   AF-A0A353NJI0-F1
#
_cell.length_a   1.000
_cell.length_b   1.000
_cell.length_c   1.000
_cell.angle_alpha   90.00
_cell.angle_beta   90.00
_cell.angle_gamma   90.00
#
_symmetry.space_group_name_H-M   'P 1'
#
loop_
_entity.id
_entity.type
_entity.pdbx_description
1 polymer ?
#
loop_
_entity_poly.entity_id
_entity_poly.type
_entity_poly.pdbx_seq_one_letter_code
_entity_poly.pdbx_strand_id
1 'polypeptide(L)'
;MFSDDDFRTLLAYFDLPYAGYRKVRKGVKKRIWRQMQEAGCRDLHAYLVLVEELPDVRDRCRQCLLVTISRFFRDRRLWDYLQAHALPELNKLFPAGLYAWSAGCAGGEEPYSLA
;
A
#
# COMPACT_ATOMS: atom_id res chain seq x y z
N MET A 1 -22.45 6.12 -1.92
CA MET A 1 -21.34 5.80 -2.84
C MET A 1 -20.09 6.40 -2.24
N PHE A 2 -19.05 5.62 -1.95
CA PHE A 2 -17.82 6.13 -1.33
C PHE A 2 -17.02 7.02 -2.30
N SER A 3 -17.05 8.33 -2.07
CA SER A 3 -16.46 9.34 -2.97
C SER A 3 -14.93 9.43 -2.81
N ASP A 4 -14.26 10.18 -3.70
CA ASP A 4 -12.82 10.45 -3.54
C ASP A 4 -12.55 11.41 -2.37
N ASP A 5 -13.52 12.26 -2.03
CA ASP A 5 -13.43 13.16 -0.87
C ASP A 5 -13.64 12.41 0.44
N ASP A 6 -14.59 11.47 0.50
CA ASP A 6 -14.73 10.53 1.63
C ASP A 6 -13.42 9.77 1.85
N PHE A 7 -12.81 9.29 0.75
CA PHE A 7 -11.56 8.57 0.85
C PHE A 7 -10.41 9.46 1.37
N ARG A 8 -10.34 10.73 0.98
CA ARG A 8 -9.36 11.69 1.53
C ARG A 8 -9.59 11.94 3.02
N THR A 9 -10.84 12.13 3.44
CA THR A 9 -11.21 12.30 4.85
C THR A 9 -10.81 11.10 5.68
N LEU A 10 -11.07 9.89 5.19
CA LEU A 10 -10.65 8.65 5.86
C LEU A 10 -9.13 8.54 5.98
N LEU A 11 -8.38 8.87 4.91
CA LEU A 11 -6.93 8.85 4.97
C LEU A 11 -6.37 9.88 5.96
N ALA A 12 -6.94 11.10 5.98
CA ALA A 12 -6.57 12.13 6.94
C ALA A 12 -6.82 11.70 8.38
N TYR A 13 -7.93 11.01 8.65
CA TYR A 13 -8.22 10.45 9.98
C TYR A 13 -7.14 9.47 10.48
N PHE A 14 -6.49 8.73 9.57
CA PHE A 14 -5.40 7.80 9.90
C PHE A 14 -3.99 8.38 9.71
N ASP A 15 -3.86 9.69 9.46
CA ASP A 15 -2.58 10.35 9.15
C ASP A 15 -1.84 9.72 7.95
N LEU A 16 -2.60 9.35 6.92
CA LEU A 16 -2.08 8.70 5.71
C LEU A 16 -2.08 9.64 4.50
N PRO A 17 -0.99 9.71 3.72
CA PRO A 17 -0.91 10.61 2.58
C PRO A 17 -1.65 10.07 1.36
N TYR A 18 -2.55 10.85 0.76
CA TYR A 18 -3.28 10.48 -0.47
C TYR A 18 -2.35 10.13 -1.65
N ALA A 19 -1.16 10.74 -1.72
CA ALA A 19 -0.18 10.53 -2.77
C ALA A 19 0.21 9.03 -2.91
N GLY A 20 0.39 8.33 -1.80
CA GLY A 20 0.71 6.89 -1.78
C GLY A 20 -0.41 6.00 -2.32
N TYR A 21 -1.64 6.50 -2.33
CA TYR A 21 -2.83 5.75 -2.73
C TYR A 21 -3.29 6.03 -4.16
N ARG A 22 -2.73 7.03 -4.85
CA ARG A 22 -3.25 7.54 -6.15
C ARG A 22 -3.51 6.43 -7.19
N LYS A 23 -2.57 5.48 -7.34
CA LYS A 23 -2.66 4.38 -8.31
C LYS A 23 -3.54 3.22 -7.83
N VAL A 24 -3.65 2.99 -6.53
CA VAL A 24 -4.33 1.83 -5.92
C VAL A 24 -5.70 2.15 -5.32
N ARG A 25 -6.08 3.44 -5.28
CA ARG A 25 -7.28 3.95 -4.60
C ARG A 25 -8.56 3.21 -4.95
N LYS A 26 -8.75 2.83 -6.22
CA LYS A 26 -9.97 2.12 -6.66
C LYS A 26 -10.17 0.81 -5.89
N GLY A 27 -9.11 0.03 -5.72
CA GLY A 27 -9.15 -1.23 -4.98
C GLY A 27 -9.36 -1.02 -3.48
N VAL A 28 -8.65 -0.04 -2.90
CA VAL A 28 -8.75 0.31 -1.47
C VAL A 28 -10.17 0.80 -1.14
N LYS A 29 -10.70 1.74 -1.94
CA LYS A 29 -12.08 2.26 -1.83
C LYS A 29 -13.12 1.14 -1.88
N LYS A 30 -12.94 0.15 -2.76
CA LYS A 30 -13.86 -0.99 -2.86
C LYS A 30 -13.86 -1.85 -1.60
N ARG A 31 -12.68 -2.09 -0.99
CA ARG A 31 -12.57 -2.85 0.27
C ARG A 31 -13.20 -2.10 1.44
N ILE A 32 -12.90 -0.81 1.58
CA ILE A 32 -13.49 0.05 2.60
C ILE A 32 -15.01 0.09 2.44
N TRP A 33 -15.51 0.35 1.24
CA TRP A 33 -16.95 0.37 0.98
C TRP A 33 -17.63 -0.93 1.38
N ARG A 34 -17.05 -2.09 1.02
CA ARG A 34 -17.60 -3.40 1.43
C ARG A 34 -17.64 -3.54 2.94
N GLN A 35 -16.56 -3.19 3.62
CA GLN A 35 -16.48 -3.30 5.07
C GLN A 35 -17.47 -2.33 5.78
N MET A 36 -17.69 -1.12 5.22
CA MET A 36 -18.73 -0.21 5.69
C MET A 36 -20.12 -0.84 5.60
N GLN A 37 -20.43 -1.53 4.49
CA GLN A 37 -21.71 -2.23 4.33
C GLN A 37 -21.84 -3.40 5.32
N GLU A 38 -20.78 -4.17 5.55
CA GLU A 38 -20.75 -5.25 6.54
C GLU A 38 -20.95 -4.73 7.98
N ALA A 39 -20.50 -3.52 8.27
CA ALA A 39 -20.71 -2.82 9.55
C ALA A 39 -22.09 -2.13 9.64
N GLY A 40 -22.92 -2.18 8.59
CA GLY A 40 -24.24 -1.54 8.56
C GLY A 40 -24.23 -0.02 8.35
N CYS A 41 -23.08 0.56 7.96
CA CYS A 41 -22.93 2.00 7.77
C CYS A 41 -23.37 2.44 6.35
N ARG A 42 -24.14 3.52 6.30
CA ARG A 42 -24.64 4.10 5.02
C ARG A 42 -23.72 5.17 4.45
N ASP A 43 -22.93 5.82 5.29
CA ASP A 43 -21.99 6.88 4.94
C ASP A 43 -20.69 6.78 5.76
N LEU A 44 -19.70 7.60 5.40
CA LEU A 44 -18.41 7.63 6.06
C LEU A 44 -18.51 8.17 7.50
N HIS A 45 -19.41 9.10 7.78
CA HIS A 45 -19.49 9.70 9.10
C HIS A 45 -19.92 8.66 10.15
N ALA A 46 -21.01 7.94 9.88
CA ALA A 46 -21.46 6.83 10.73
C ALA A 46 -20.38 5.75 10.88
N TYR A 47 -19.60 5.51 9.81
CA TYR A 47 -18.51 4.56 9.85
C TYR A 47 -17.32 5.03 10.71
N LEU A 48 -16.97 6.32 10.66
CA LEU A 48 -15.90 6.88 11.50
C LEU A 48 -16.25 6.86 12.99
N VAL A 49 -17.52 7.07 13.35
CA VAL A 49 -18.00 6.90 14.73
C VAL A 49 -17.75 5.47 15.21
N LEU A 50 -18.13 4.45 14.42
CA LEU A 50 -17.84 3.05 14.77
C LEU A 50 -16.34 2.74 14.82
N VAL A 51 -15.54 3.33 13.94
CA VAL A 51 -14.07 3.18 13.95
C VAL A 51 -13.45 3.78 15.21
N GLU A 52 -14.05 4.82 15.78
CA GLU A 52 -13.59 5.44 17.03
C GLU A 52 -14.02 4.63 18.26
N GLU A 53 -15.25 4.11 18.26
CA GLU A 53 -15.82 3.37 19.39
C GLU A 53 -15.35 1.91 19.49
N LEU A 54 -15.11 1.25 18.35
CA LEU A 54 -14.85 -0.20 18.28
C LEU A 54 -13.45 -0.51 17.73
N PRO A 55 -12.50 -0.98 18.57
CA PRO A 55 -11.16 -1.34 18.15
C PRO A 55 -11.11 -2.34 16.99
N ASP A 56 -11.99 -3.34 16.99
CA ASP A 56 -12.05 -4.35 15.91
C ASP A 56 -12.46 -3.76 14.56
N VAL A 57 -13.32 -2.73 14.56
CA VAL A 57 -13.72 -2.02 13.32
C VAL A 57 -12.55 -1.16 12.84
N ARG A 58 -11.84 -0.51 13.76
CA ARG A 58 -10.63 0.27 13.47
C ARG A 58 -9.53 -0.56 12.83
N ASP A 59 -9.27 -1.75 13.36
CA ASP A 59 -8.22 -2.62 12.86
C ASP A 59 -8.58 -3.21 11.49
N ARG A 60 -9.84 -3.61 11.28
CA ARG A 60 -10.33 -4.01 9.95
C ARG A 60 -10.24 -2.88 8.93
N CYS A 61 -10.53 -1.65 9.34
CA CYS A 61 -10.35 -0.46 8.50
C CYS A 61 -8.89 -0.30 8.07
N ARG A 62 -7.96 -0.37 9.04
CA ARG A 62 -6.51 -0.28 8.79
C ARG A 62 -6.03 -1.39 7.85
N GLN A 63 -6.49 -2.62 8.04
CA GLN A 63 -6.18 -3.73 7.13
C GLN A 63 -6.68 -3.46 5.72
N CYS A 64 -7.86 -2.87 5.56
CA CYS A 64 -8.39 -2.50 4.25
C CYS A 64 -7.55 -1.42 3.55
N LEU A 65 -6.87 -0.55 4.30
CA LEU A 65 -5.96 0.48 3.79
C LEU A 65 -4.59 -0.10 3.36
N LEU A 66 -4.21 -1.29 3.81
CA LEU A 66 -2.94 -1.89 3.40
C LEU A 66 -2.88 -2.15 1.88
N VAL A 67 -1.73 -1.85 1.29
CA VAL A 67 -1.42 -2.13 -0.12
C VAL A 67 -0.53 -3.37 -0.17
N THR A 68 -1.15 -4.55 -0.09
CA THR A 68 -0.46 -5.83 0.03
C THR A 68 -0.10 -6.47 -1.31
N ILE A 69 -0.43 -5.84 -2.44
CA ILE A 69 -0.17 -6.43 -3.74
C ILE A 69 1.32 -6.37 -4.07
N SER A 70 1.90 -7.54 -4.31
CA SER A 70 3.28 -7.73 -4.74
C SER A 70 3.33 -8.85 -5.79
N ARG A 71 4.41 -8.87 -6.58
CA ARG A 71 4.65 -9.86 -7.65
C ARG A 71 6.13 -9.84 -8.02
N PHE A 72 6.64 -10.99 -8.44
CA PHE A 72 8.01 -11.09 -8.96
C PHE A 72 8.23 -10.13 -10.12
N PHE A 73 9.39 -9.48 -10.11
CA PHE A 73 9.82 -8.52 -11.13
C PHE A 73 8.76 -7.46 -11.47
N ARG A 74 8.03 -6.96 -10.45
CA ARG A 74 7.07 -5.87 -10.61
C ARG A 74 7.75 -4.68 -11.27
N ASP A 75 7.14 -4.18 -12.34
CA ASP A 75 7.68 -3.10 -13.19
C ASP A 75 8.97 -3.53 -13.91
N ARG A 76 8.86 -4.58 -14.74
CA ARG A 76 9.97 -5.27 -15.41
C ARG A 76 11.06 -4.37 -16.00
N ARG A 77 10.70 -3.25 -16.62
CA ARG A 77 11.67 -2.28 -17.18
C ARG A 77 12.65 -1.72 -16.15
N LEU A 78 12.22 -1.56 -14.88
CA LEU A 78 13.07 -1.14 -13.78
C LEU A 78 14.12 -2.22 -13.47
N TRP A 79 13.72 -3.49 -13.43
CA TRP A 79 14.62 -4.62 -13.22
C TRP A 79 15.61 -4.78 -14.37
N ASP A 80 15.15 -4.66 -15.61
CA ASP A 80 16.01 -4.73 -16.79
C ASP A 80 17.08 -3.61 -16.74
N TYR A 81 16.70 -2.39 -16.34
CA TYR A 81 17.63 -1.28 -16.17
C TYR A 81 18.60 -1.50 -14.99
N LEU A 82 18.07 -1.98 -13.86
CA LEU A 82 18.86 -2.29 -12.67
C LEU A 82 19.97 -3.30 -13.02
N GLN A 83 19.63 -4.36 -13.75
CA GLN A 83 20.56 -5.39 -14.20
C GLN A 83 21.57 -4.87 -15.24
N ALA A 84 21.10 -4.16 -16.27
CA ALA A 84 21.94 -3.77 -17.40
C ALA A 84 22.85 -2.57 -17.10
N HIS A 85 22.47 -1.71 -16.16
CA HIS A 85 23.14 -0.42 -15.94
C HIS A 85 23.55 -0.18 -14.49
N ALA A 86 22.60 -0.22 -13.55
CA ALA A 86 22.87 0.24 -12.18
C ALA A 86 23.74 -0.75 -11.38
N LEU A 87 23.44 -2.05 -11.40
CA LEU A 87 24.21 -3.05 -10.66
C LEU A 87 25.68 -3.14 -11.12
N PRO A 88 26.01 -3.14 -12.44
CA PRO A 88 27.40 -3.10 -12.89
C PRO A 88 28.18 -1.90 -12.35
N GLU A 89 27.60 -0.70 -12.35
CA GLU A 89 28.25 0.50 -11.84
C GLU A 89 28.42 0.47 -10.32
N LEU A 90 27.39 0.02 -9.59
CA LEU A 90 27.47 -0.12 -8.13
C LEU A 90 28.52 -1.17 -7.72
N ASN A 91 28.65 -2.26 -8.45
CA ASN A 91 29.64 -3.30 -8.17
C ASN A 91 31.08 -2.80 -8.36
N LYS A 92 31.33 -1.88 -9.30
CA LYS A 92 32.64 -1.21 -9.45
C LYS A 92 32.96 -0.31 -8.26
N LEU A 93 31.95 0.40 -7.74
CA LEU A 93 32.12 1.34 -6.62
C LEU A 93 32.23 0.62 -5.27
N PHE A 94 31.57 -0.52 -5.10
CA PHE A 94 31.49 -1.27 -3.85
C PHE A 94 31.97 -2.73 -4.03
N PRO A 95 33.29 -2.96 -4.23
CA PRO A 95 33.83 -4.28 -4.52
C PRO A 95 33.73 -5.27 -3.35
N ALA A 96 33.51 -4.77 -2.12
CA ALA A 96 33.28 -5.60 -0.93
C ALA A 96 31.86 -6.21 -0.89
N GLY A 97 30.98 -5.81 -1.80
CA GLY A 97 29.60 -6.28 -1.89
C GLY A 97 28.57 -5.16 -1.66
N LEU A 98 27.33 -5.48 -2.01
CA LEU A 98 26.18 -4.57 -1.90
C LEU A 98 25.23 -5.08 -0.82
N TYR A 99 24.69 -4.14 -0.05
CA TYR A 99 23.55 -4.37 0.83
C TYR A 99 22.36 -3.62 0.26
N ALA A 100 21.21 -4.28 0.21
CA ALA A 100 19.98 -3.68 -0.28
C ALA A 100 18.86 -3.84 0.74
N TRP A 101 17.94 -2.87 0.74
CA TRP A 101 16.76 -2.88 1.58
C TRP A 101 15.50 -2.69 0.73
N SER A 102 14.61 -3.68 0.75
CA SER A 102 13.25 -3.56 0.20
C SER A 102 12.30 -3.06 1.28
N ALA A 103 12.05 -1.75 1.28
CA ALA A 103 11.13 -1.10 2.23
C ALA A 103 9.68 -1.30 1.78
N GLY A 104 8.86 -1.96 2.60
CA GLY A 104 7.46 -2.25 2.26
C GLY A 104 7.30 -3.45 1.32
N CYS A 105 8.03 -4.54 1.57
CA CYS A 105 8.11 -5.72 0.68
C CYS A 105 6.82 -6.53 0.53
N ALA A 106 5.74 -6.19 1.25
CA ALA A 106 4.44 -6.86 1.20
C ALA A 106 4.54 -8.40 1.31
N GLY A 107 4.29 -9.13 0.21
CA GLY A 107 4.39 -10.59 0.16
C GLY A 107 5.81 -11.15 0.06
N GLY A 108 6.83 -10.29 -0.10
CA GLY A 108 8.25 -10.67 -0.17
C GLY A 108 8.77 -10.93 -1.59
N GLU A 109 7.94 -10.89 -2.63
CA GLU A 109 8.38 -11.18 -4.00
C GLU A 109 9.42 -10.18 -4.52
N GLU A 110 9.41 -8.93 -4.05
CA GLU A 110 10.42 -7.91 -4.42
C GLU A 110 11.83 -8.26 -3.93
N PRO A 111 12.09 -8.50 -2.63
CA PRO A 111 13.43 -8.90 -2.17
C PRO A 111 13.88 -10.23 -2.79
N TYR A 112 12.97 -11.18 -3.07
CA TYR A 112 13.32 -12.40 -3.81
C TYR A 112 13.60 -12.16 -5.29
N SER A 113 13.05 -11.10 -5.90
CA SER A 113 13.41 -10.71 -7.27
C SER A 113 14.80 -10.06 -7.35
N LEU A 114 15.27 -9.52 -6.22
CA LEU A 114 16.58 -8.86 -6.10
C LEU A 114 17.71 -9.82 -5.74
N ALA A 115 17.41 -10.86 -4.95
CA ALA A 115 18.36 -11.90 -4.54
C ALA A 115 18.83 -12.76 -5.74
#